data_AF-A0A2V8T1E3-F1
#
_entry.id   AF-A0A2V8T1E3-F1
#
_cell.length_a   1.000
_cell.length_b   1.000
_cell.length_c   1.000
_cell.angle_alpha   90.00
_cell.angle_beta   90.00
_cell.angle_gamma   90.00
#
_symmetry.space_group_name_H-M   'P 1'
#
loop_
_entity.id
_entity.type
_entity.pdbx_description
1 polymer ?
#
loop_
_entity_poly.entity_id
_entity_poly.type
_entity_poly.pdbx_seq_one_letter_code
_entity_poly.pdbx_strand_id
1 'polypeptide(L)'
;MRARDVRSWLLVALLSLQTACGGLLVGLDERSAQRSPRVSAGFNLFSPEQDIELGRLSAEEVARQLPLLRDERTARYVQRLGERLAAKAPGYRFTYRFFVVASP
;
A
#
# COMPACT_ATOMS: atom_id res chain seq x y z
N MET A 1 44.37 22.18 38.46
CA MET A 1 43.45 21.02 38.49
C MET A 1 42.07 21.43 37.96
N ARG A 2 41.91 21.74 36.66
CA ARG A 2 40.65 22.29 36.08
C ARG A 2 40.40 21.92 34.61
N ALA A 3 40.76 20.72 34.18
CA ALA A 3 40.54 20.28 32.79
C ALA A 3 39.80 18.94 32.67
N ARG A 4 39.89 18.08 33.71
CA ARG A 4 39.16 16.81 33.78
C ARG A 4 37.70 17.02 34.18
N ASP A 5 37.43 17.98 35.07
CA ASP A 5 36.06 18.32 35.45
C ASP A 5 35.29 18.92 34.27
N VAL A 6 35.84 19.89 33.55
CA VAL A 6 35.14 20.52 32.41
C VAL A 6 34.76 19.50 31.32
N ARG A 7 35.62 18.52 31.04
CA ARG A 7 35.33 17.43 30.10
C ARG A 7 34.29 16.45 30.64
N SER A 8 34.28 16.18 31.94
CA SER A 8 33.28 15.33 32.60
C SER A 8 31.90 15.98 32.61
N TRP A 9 31.82 17.28 32.87
CA TRP A 9 30.57 18.04 32.86
C TRP A 9 30.01 18.23 31.45
N LEU A 10 30.88 18.39 30.44
CA LEU A 10 30.48 18.38 29.03
C LEU A 10 29.91 17.03 28.59
N LEU A 11 30.50 15.91 29.01
CA LEU A 11 29.98 14.57 28.70
C LEU A 11 28.64 14.29 29.39
N VAL A 12 28.46 14.73 30.63
CA VAL A 12 27.18 14.60 31.36
C VAL A 12 26.08 15.46 30.72
N ALA A 13 26.40 16.68 30.28
CA ALA A 13 25.48 17.55 29.55
C ALA A 13 25.10 16.97 28.18
N LEU A 14 26.04 16.37 27.45
CA LEU A 14 25.78 15.66 26.18
C LEU A 14 24.91 14.41 26.38
N LEU A 15 25.10 13.67 27.48
CA LEU A 15 24.32 12.47 27.77
C LEU A 15 22.88 12.80 28.19
N SER A 16 22.68 13.92 28.89
CA SER A 16 21.35 14.40 29.30
C SER A 16 20.57 15.03 28.13
N LEU A 17 21.25 15.58 27.12
CA LEU A 17 20.61 16.09 25.91
C LEU A 17 19.93 14.99 25.06
N GLN A 18 20.42 13.74 25.15
CA GLN A 18 19.83 12.59 24.45
C GLN A 18 18.54 12.06 25.13
N THR A 19 18.19 12.55 26.32
CA THR A 19 16.93 12.18 27.02
C THR A 19 15.75 13.09 26.69
N ALA A 20 16.00 14.20 26.00
CA ALA A 20 14.98 15.17 25.60
C ALA A 20 14.45 14.96 24.17
N CYS A 21 15.16 14.19 23.33
CA CYS A 21 14.62 13.66 22.08
C CYS A 21 14.13 12.24 22.33
N GLY A 22 12.83 12.09 22.58
CA GLY A 22 12.18 10.81 22.85
C GLY A 22 12.44 9.77 21.76
N GLY A 23 13.39 8.89 21.99
CA GLY A 23 13.56 7.71 21.14
C GLY A 23 14.68 6.80 21.61
N LEU A 24 14.41 5.90 22.57
CA LEU A 24 15.03 4.56 22.59
C LEU A 24 14.40 3.57 23.60
N LEU A 25 13.08 3.39 23.62
CA LEU A 25 12.44 2.15 24.10
C LEU A 25 11.17 1.84 23.28
N VAL A 26 11.28 1.95 21.94
CA VAL A 26 10.21 1.51 21.02
C VAL A 26 10.36 0.01 20.82
N GLY A 27 9.85 -0.73 21.80
CA GLY A 27 9.83 -2.17 21.77
C GLY A 27 8.99 -2.63 22.94
N LEU A 28 7.68 -2.72 22.72
CA LEU A 28 6.86 -3.90 22.99
C LEU A 28 5.40 -3.58 22.62
N ASP A 29 4.95 -4.26 21.57
CA ASP A 29 3.57 -4.70 21.33
C ASP A 29 2.54 -3.67 20.83
N GLU A 30 2.67 -3.25 19.58
CA GLU A 30 1.50 -2.84 18.78
C GLU A 30 0.91 -4.07 18.07
N ARG A 31 0.13 -4.87 18.80
CA ARG A 31 -0.97 -5.62 18.15
C ARG A 31 -2.01 -4.59 17.71
N SER A 32 -1.79 -4.00 16.55
CA SER A 32 -2.84 -3.31 15.81
C SER A 32 -3.92 -4.34 15.50
N ALA A 33 -4.94 -4.40 16.36
CA ALA A 33 -6.19 -5.07 16.04
C ALA A 33 -6.70 -4.40 14.76
N GLN A 34 -6.52 -5.08 13.62
CA GLN A 34 -6.97 -4.59 12.32
C GLN A 34 -8.49 -4.54 12.34
N ARG A 35 -9.03 -3.42 12.81
CA ARG A 35 -10.41 -3.07 12.60
C ARG A 35 -10.52 -2.74 11.12
N SER A 36 -11.12 -3.64 10.34
CA SER A 36 -11.42 -3.35 8.94
C SER A 36 -12.17 -2.00 8.91
N PRO A 37 -11.66 -0.97 8.22
CA PRO A 37 -12.36 0.30 8.14
C PRO A 37 -13.74 0.04 7.56
N ARG A 38 -14.77 0.60 8.19
CA ARG A 38 -16.11 0.64 7.59
C ARG A 38 -16.06 1.63 6.42
N VAL A 39 -15.58 1.16 5.27
CA VAL A 39 -15.60 1.90 4.02
C VAL A 39 -17.03 1.85 3.51
N SER A 40 -17.81 2.92 3.71
CA SER A 40 -19.05 3.08 2.95
C SER A 40 -18.68 3.55 1.55
N ALA A 41 -19.23 2.92 0.52
CA ALA A 41 -19.14 3.46 -0.83
C ALA A 41 -19.72 4.89 -0.81
N GLY A 42 -18.92 5.87 -1.26
CA GLY A 42 -19.40 7.24 -1.42
C GLY A 42 -20.46 7.34 -2.51
N PHE A 43 -20.78 8.57 -2.91
CA PHE A 43 -21.68 8.80 -4.02
C PHE A 43 -21.00 8.49 -5.37
N ASN A 44 -21.57 7.59 -6.18
CA ASN A 44 -21.15 7.34 -7.56
C ASN A 44 -22.13 8.05 -8.51
N LEU A 45 -21.60 8.83 -9.44
CA LEU A 45 -22.36 9.55 -10.46
C LEU A 45 -22.69 8.68 -11.68
N PHE A 46 -21.96 7.58 -11.88
CA PHE A 46 -22.09 6.71 -13.04
C PHE A 46 -22.94 5.48 -12.74
N SER A 47 -23.67 5.01 -13.74
CA SER A 47 -24.27 3.69 -13.70
C SER A 47 -23.18 2.61 -13.85
N PRO A 48 -23.38 1.40 -13.31
CA PRO A 48 -22.43 0.31 -13.50
C PRO A 48 -22.11 0.01 -14.96
N GLU A 49 -23.08 0.15 -15.86
CA GLU A 49 -22.92 -0.06 -17.30
C GLU A 49 -22.02 1.01 -17.92
N GLN A 50 -22.13 2.26 -17.47
CA GLN A 50 -21.24 3.34 -17.89
C GLN A 50 -19.81 3.09 -17.42
N ASP A 51 -19.63 2.63 -16.17
CA ASP A 51 -18.32 2.26 -15.63
C ASP A 51 -17.69 1.09 -16.40
N ILE A 52 -18.49 0.10 -16.81
CA ILE A 52 -18.03 -1.03 -17.64
C ILE A 52 -17.50 -0.53 -18.99
N GLU A 53 -18.26 0.32 -19.67
CA GLU A 53 -17.87 0.81 -20.99
C GLU A 53 -16.63 1.71 -20.91
N LEU A 54 -16.58 2.62 -19.95
CA LEU A 54 -15.41 3.47 -19.72
C LEU A 54 -14.16 2.66 -19.34
N GLY A 55 -14.33 1.63 -18.52
CA GLY A 55 -13.26 0.72 -18.13
C GLY A 55 -12.72 -0.08 -19.32
N ARG A 56 -13.58 -0.55 -20.22
CA ARG A 56 -13.17 -1.25 -21.45
C ARG A 56 -12.30 -0.35 -22.34
N LEU A 57 -12.77 0.88 -22.60
CA LEU A 57 -12.03 1.86 -23.41
C LEU A 57 -10.67 2.22 -22.78
N SER A 58 -10.66 2.41 -21.46
CA SER A 58 -9.44 2.72 -20.72
C SER A 58 -8.44 1.56 -20.74
N ALA A 59 -8.90 0.33 -20.57
CA ALA A 59 -8.05 -0.86 -20.64
C ALA A 59 -7.40 -1.03 -22.03
N GLU A 60 -8.15 -0.75 -23.10
CA GLU A 60 -7.63 -0.77 -24.47
C GLU A 60 -6.55 0.29 -24.70
N GLU A 61 -6.72 1.50 -24.16
CA GLU A 61 -5.71 2.57 -24.25
C GLU A 61 -4.45 2.22 -23.45
N VAL A 62 -4.61 1.75 -22.21
CA VAL A 62 -3.48 1.32 -21.37
C VAL A 62 -2.69 0.19 -22.04
N ALA A 63 -3.37 -0.77 -22.66
CA ALA A 63 -2.73 -1.88 -23.38
C ALA A 63 -1.90 -1.42 -24.59
N ARG A 64 -2.21 -0.25 -25.19
CA ARG A 64 -1.39 0.36 -26.25
C ARG A 64 -0.13 1.03 -25.72
N GLN A 65 -0.20 1.59 -24.51
CA GLN A 65 0.88 2.40 -23.93
C GLN A 65 1.87 1.58 -23.10
N LEU A 66 1.41 0.49 -22.48
CA LEU A 66 2.22 -0.30 -21.55
C LEU A 66 2.71 -1.63 -22.15
N PRO A 67 3.94 -2.06 -21.83
CA PRO A 67 4.42 -3.39 -22.19
C PRO A 67 3.71 -4.44 -21.34
N LEU A 68 2.67 -5.08 -21.87
CA LEU A 68 2.02 -6.19 -21.18
C LEU A 68 2.88 -7.46 -21.23
N LEU A 69 3.01 -8.13 -20.10
CA LEU A 69 3.74 -9.39 -19.99
C LEU A 69 3.03 -10.48 -20.80
N ARG A 70 3.75 -11.07 -21.76
CA ARG A 70 3.28 -12.17 -22.60
C ARG A 70 3.79 -13.52 -22.09
N ASP A 71 3.35 -13.90 -20.89
CA ASP A 71 3.62 -15.21 -20.30
C ASP A 71 2.32 -15.89 -19.86
N GLU A 72 1.97 -17.01 -20.49
CA GLU A 72 0.69 -17.68 -20.26
C GLU A 72 0.57 -18.27 -18.85
N ARG A 73 1.68 -18.70 -18.25
CA ARG A 73 1.66 -19.29 -16.92
C ARG A 73 1.30 -18.23 -15.88
N THR A 74 1.95 -17.08 -15.97
CA THR A 74 1.72 -15.92 -15.10
C THR A 74 0.34 -15.34 -15.35
N ALA A 75 -0.07 -15.17 -16.61
CA ALA A 75 -1.41 -14.68 -16.94
C ALA A 75 -2.51 -15.58 -16.34
N ARG A 76 -2.41 -16.90 -16.51
CA ARG A 76 -3.37 -17.85 -15.90
C ARG A 76 -3.35 -17.85 -14.39
N TYR A 77 -2.19 -17.66 -13.77
CA TYR A 77 -2.09 -17.56 -12.32
C TYR A 77 -2.79 -16.31 -11.80
N VAL A 78 -2.44 -15.14 -12.35
CA VAL A 78 -2.98 -13.84 -11.94
C VAL A 78 -4.49 -13.78 -12.19
N GLN A 79 -4.97 -14.29 -13.31
CA GLN A 79 -6.41 -14.35 -13.60
C GLN A 79 -7.17 -15.18 -12.56
N ARG A 80 -6.71 -16.41 -12.26
CA ARG A 80 -7.36 -17.27 -11.24
C ARG A 80 -7.31 -16.66 -9.83
N LEU A 81 -6.19 -16.02 -9.48
CA LEU A 81 -6.06 -15.33 -8.20
C LEU A 81 -7.05 -14.16 -8.11
N GLY A 82 -7.09 -13.33 -9.14
CA GLY A 82 -7.99 -12.19 -9.22
C GLY A 82 -9.46 -12.58 -9.16
N GLU A 83 -9.86 -13.64 -9.86
CA GLU A 83 -11.22 -14.20 -9.80
C GLU A 83 -11.62 -14.64 -8.39
N ARG A 84 -10.72 -15.32 -7.67
CA ARG A 84 -10.95 -15.72 -6.28
C ARG A 84 -11.16 -14.53 -5.35
N LEU A 85 -10.43 -13.43 -5.58
CA LEU A 85 -10.57 -12.20 -4.80
C LEU A 85 -11.85 -11.44 -5.16
N ALA A 86 -12.13 -11.28 -6.46
CA ALA A 86 -13.32 -10.62 -6.97
C ALA A 86 -14.62 -11.30 -6.51
N ALA A 87 -14.61 -12.64 -6.35
CA ALA A 87 -15.74 -13.38 -5.80
C ALA A 87 -16.12 -12.91 -4.37
N LYS A 88 -15.19 -12.35 -3.62
CA LYS A 88 -15.40 -11.84 -2.25
C LYS A 88 -15.57 -10.31 -2.19
N ALA A 89 -15.46 -9.61 -3.32
CA ALA A 89 -15.62 -8.16 -3.35
C ALA A 89 -17.07 -7.75 -3.00
N PRO A 90 -17.27 -6.74 -2.13
CA PRO A 90 -18.58 -6.18 -1.86
C PRO A 90 -19.04 -5.26 -3.01
N GLY A 91 -20.34 -4.98 -3.10
CA GLY A 91 -20.91 -4.06 -4.08
C GLY A 91 -21.30 -4.73 -5.41
N TYR A 92 -21.32 -3.93 -6.49
CA TYR A 92 -21.71 -4.40 -7.82
C TYR A 92 -20.72 -5.45 -8.37
N ARG A 93 -21.24 -6.43 -9.09
CA ARG A 93 -20.46 -7.55 -9.64
C ARG A 93 -19.98 -7.23 -11.05
N PHE A 94 -18.81 -6.60 -11.14
CA PHE A 94 -18.15 -6.35 -12.42
C PHE A 94 -17.53 -7.62 -13.00
N THR A 95 -17.39 -7.67 -14.32
CA THR A 95 -16.61 -8.69 -15.02
C THR A 95 -15.14 -8.28 -15.00
N TYR A 96 -14.39 -8.75 -14.01
CA TYR A 96 -12.98 -8.39 -13.84
C TYR A 96 -12.07 -9.09 -14.87
N ARG A 97 -11.08 -8.36 -15.38
CA ARG A 97 -9.98 -8.89 -16.19
C ARG A 97 -8.66 -8.38 -15.63
N PHE A 98 -7.68 -9.27 -15.51
CA PHE A 98 -6.40 -8.95 -14.89
C PHE A 98 -5.27 -9.02 -15.92
N PHE A 99 -4.41 -8.01 -15.94
CA PHE A 99 -3.26 -7.91 -16.82
C PHE A 99 -2.00 -7.69 -15.99
N VAL A 100 -0.85 -8.15 -16.50
CA VAL A 100 0.46 -7.95 -15.87
C VAL A 100 1.27 -7.04 -16.77
N VAL A 101 1.83 -5.98 -16.20
CA VAL A 101 2.71 -5.03 -16.90
C VAL A 101 4.16 -5.43 -16.63
N ALA A 102 4.96 -5.55 -17.67
CA ALA A 102 6.40 -5.77 -17.57
C ALA A 102 7.10 -4.42 -17.31
N SER A 103 7.21 -4.03 -16.04
CA SER A 103 8.06 -2.90 -15.65
C SER A 103 9.51 -3.36 -15.52
N PRO A 104 10.49 -2.58 -16.02
CA PRO A 104 11.90 -2.77 -15.69
C PRO A 104 12.17 -2.56 -14.19
#